data_AF-A0AAV5E5C4-F1
#
_entry.id   AF-A0AAV5E5C4-F1
#
_cell.length_a   1.000
_cell.length_b   1.000
_cell.length_c   1.000
_cell.angle_alpha   90.00
_cell.angle_beta   90.00
_cell.angle_gamma   90.00
#
_symmetry.space_group_name_H-M   'P 1'
#
loop_
_entity.id
_entity.type
_entity.pdbx_description
1 polymer ?
#
loop_
_entity_poly.entity_id
_entity_poly.type
_entity_poly.pdbx_seq_one_letter_code
_entity_poly.pdbx_strand_id
1 'polypeptide(L)'
;MTSMMASNSKVRSSVACCWLIVLVVGFAAVVPSSEAHVFYAGGRDGWVVDPAESYNHWAERNRFQVNDTIVFTYDEAANSVLLVTEQDYDACNTRSPVRRLEAAGAGGSAFRFDRSGPFFFISGDEDRCQKGQKLYVIVMAPRATTRPAPAPGPGYSQEAAFPPFWAAAPEYDAQAPGIGGEVTSRESSGSSMGAPPPTAAATRVDEAIVVAGAAAGVLGALVLSVL
;
A
#
# COMPACT_ATOMS: atom_id res chain seq x y z
N MET A 1 30.33 60.67 -19.86
CA MET A 1 30.11 59.28 -20.34
C MET A 1 30.03 58.24 -19.22
N THR A 2 30.04 58.61 -17.93
CA THR A 2 30.03 57.66 -16.80
C THR A 2 28.64 57.25 -16.29
N SER A 3 27.57 57.97 -16.65
CA SER A 3 26.22 57.74 -16.11
C SER A 3 25.50 56.51 -16.70
N MET A 4 25.84 56.08 -17.93
CA MET A 4 25.16 54.95 -18.61
C MET A 4 25.62 53.57 -18.12
N MET A 5 26.79 53.44 -17.49
CA MET A 5 27.30 52.16 -17.01
C MET A 5 26.69 51.74 -15.66
N ALA A 6 26.30 52.71 -14.82
CA ALA A 6 25.68 52.45 -13.51
C ALA A 6 24.20 52.04 -13.60
N SER A 7 23.49 52.49 -14.65
CA SER A 7 22.09 52.09 -14.91
C SER A 7 22.00 50.62 -15.35
N ASN A 8 22.90 50.20 -16.25
CA ASN A 8 22.91 48.83 -16.76
C ASN A 8 23.31 47.79 -15.71
N SER A 9 24.16 48.10 -14.72
CA SER A 9 24.52 47.14 -13.66
C SER A 9 23.37 46.90 -12.67
N LYS A 10 22.61 47.95 -12.31
CA LYS A 10 21.41 47.84 -11.46
C LYS A 10 20.27 47.07 -12.13
N VAL A 11 20.02 47.35 -13.42
CA VAL A 11 19.00 46.65 -14.21
C VAL A 11 19.37 45.18 -14.40
N ARG A 12 20.65 44.88 -14.71
CA ARG A 12 21.13 43.49 -14.82
C ARG A 12 21.05 42.74 -13.49
N SER A 13 21.34 43.40 -12.36
CA SER A 13 21.22 42.81 -11.01
C SER A 13 19.76 42.54 -10.62
N SER A 14 18.84 43.44 -10.99
CA SER A 14 17.41 43.28 -10.70
C SER A 14 16.80 42.13 -11.51
N VAL A 15 17.10 42.06 -12.81
CA VAL A 15 16.63 40.98 -13.70
C VAL A 15 17.22 39.62 -13.30
N ALA A 16 18.48 39.58 -12.86
CA ALA A 16 19.10 38.36 -12.33
C ALA A 16 18.45 37.89 -11.02
N CYS A 17 18.05 38.81 -10.14
CA CYS A 17 17.35 38.48 -8.90
C CYS A 17 15.94 37.92 -9.19
N CYS A 18 15.20 38.53 -10.12
CA CYS A 18 13.91 38.01 -10.58
C CYS A 18 14.04 36.61 -11.19
N TRP A 19 15.07 36.37 -12.00
CA TRP A 19 15.35 35.05 -12.57
C TRP A 19 15.70 34.01 -11.49
N LEU A 20 16.50 34.37 -10.49
CA LEU A 20 16.82 33.48 -9.37
C LEU A 20 15.59 33.16 -8.53
N ILE A 21 14.71 34.15 -8.28
CA ILE A 21 13.45 33.93 -7.56
C ILE A 21 12.53 32.99 -8.36
N VAL A 22 12.39 33.18 -9.68
CA VAL A 22 11.61 32.30 -10.54
C VAL A 22 12.19 30.88 -10.56
N LEU A 23 13.52 30.72 -10.58
CA LEU A 23 14.17 29.41 -10.51
C LEU A 23 13.96 28.73 -9.15
N VAL A 24 14.06 29.46 -8.03
CA VAL A 24 13.87 28.91 -6.67
C VAL A 24 12.40 28.54 -6.44
N VAL A 25 11.45 29.38 -6.86
CA VAL A 25 10.01 29.09 -6.76
C VAL A 25 9.61 27.94 -7.69
N GLY A 26 10.19 27.88 -8.89
CA GLY A 26 9.99 26.76 -9.82
C GLY A 26 10.55 25.42 -9.32
N PHE A 27 11.66 25.44 -8.56
CA PHE A 27 12.25 24.22 -7.99
C PHE A 27 11.50 23.72 -6.74
N ALA A 28 10.94 24.62 -5.93
CA ALA A 28 10.18 24.27 -4.73
C ALA A 28 8.81 23.63 -5.05
N ALA A 29 8.28 23.80 -6.27
CA ALA A 29 6.99 23.27 -6.68
C ALA A 29 6.99 21.77 -7.06
N VAL A 30 8.14 21.10 -7.07
CA VAL A 30 8.26 19.68 -7.48
C VAL A 30 8.38 18.73 -6.28
N VAL A 31 7.95 19.13 -5.08
CA VAL A 31 7.87 18.20 -3.95
C VAL A 31 6.67 17.28 -4.17
N PRO A 32 6.85 15.96 -4.39
CA PRO A 32 5.73 15.05 -4.44
C PRO A 32 5.07 15.02 -3.06
N SER A 33 3.82 15.49 -2.97
CA SER A 33 2.99 15.30 -1.79
C SER A 33 2.70 13.81 -1.64
N SER A 34 3.16 13.17 -0.57
CA SER A 34 2.73 11.82 -0.21
C SER A 34 1.41 11.93 0.56
N GLU A 35 0.29 12.00 -0.17
CA GLU A 35 -1.04 11.98 0.42
C GLU A 35 -1.49 10.52 0.63
N ALA A 36 -1.93 10.20 1.85
CA ALA A 36 -2.51 8.90 2.17
C ALA A 36 -3.98 8.87 1.73
N HIS A 37 -4.36 7.87 0.93
CA HIS A 37 -5.70 7.73 0.39
C HIS A 37 -6.57 6.80 1.24
N VAL A 38 -7.88 7.02 1.19
CA VAL A 38 -8.88 6.15 1.83
C VAL A 38 -9.72 5.46 0.74
N PHE A 39 -9.73 4.13 0.75
CA PHE A 39 -10.47 3.29 -0.19
C PHE A 39 -11.62 2.59 0.50
N TYR A 40 -12.84 2.71 -0.05
CA TYR A 40 -14.00 1.97 0.42
C TYR A 40 -14.14 0.68 -0.39
N ALA A 41 -13.90 -0.48 0.25
CA ALA A 41 -13.99 -1.79 -0.39
C ALA A 41 -15.39 -2.02 -0.96
N GLY A 42 -15.48 -2.37 -2.25
CA GLY A 42 -16.77 -2.55 -2.94
C GLY A 42 -17.49 -1.25 -3.30
N GLY A 43 -16.90 -0.08 -2.99
CA GLY A 43 -17.49 1.23 -3.32
C GLY A 43 -18.86 1.43 -2.67
N ARG A 44 -19.91 1.53 -3.50
CA ARG A 44 -21.28 1.76 -3.02
C ARG A 44 -21.94 0.52 -2.42
N ASP A 45 -21.49 -0.67 -2.83
CA ASP A 45 -22.05 -1.93 -2.34
C ASP A 45 -21.50 -2.27 -0.94
N GLY A 46 -20.32 -1.73 -0.60
CA GLY A 46 -19.64 -2.02 0.64
C GLY A 46 -19.12 -3.45 0.72
N TRP A 47 -19.00 -3.98 1.93
CA TRP A 47 -18.52 -5.32 2.22
C TRP A 47 -19.70 -6.29 2.42
N VAL A 48 -20.24 -6.77 1.29
CA VAL A 48 -21.36 -7.71 1.17
C VAL A 48 -20.95 -9.04 0.54
N VAL A 49 -21.84 -10.03 0.62
CA VAL A 49 -21.74 -11.28 -0.14
C VAL A 49 -22.29 -11.03 -1.53
N ASP A 50 -21.66 -11.60 -2.56
CA ASP A 50 -22.07 -11.46 -3.96
C ASP A 50 -22.18 -9.98 -4.41
N PRO A 51 -21.07 -9.22 -4.36
CA PRO A 51 -21.06 -7.83 -4.85
C PRO A 51 -21.31 -7.77 -6.37
N ALA A 52 -21.77 -6.63 -6.88
CA ALA A 52 -22.02 -6.45 -8.33
C ALA A 52 -20.74 -6.62 -9.18
N GLU A 53 -19.58 -6.40 -8.56
CA GLU A 53 -18.25 -6.64 -9.10
C GLU A 53 -17.42 -7.38 -8.05
N SER A 54 -16.67 -8.41 -8.46
CA SER A 54 -15.77 -9.11 -7.53
C SER A 54 -14.76 -8.14 -6.89
N TYR A 55 -14.51 -8.28 -5.59
CA TYR A 55 -13.60 -7.39 -4.88
C TYR A 55 -12.18 -7.37 -5.47
N ASN A 56 -11.71 -8.51 -5.99
CA ASN A 56 -10.40 -8.59 -6.61
C ASN A 56 -10.32 -7.74 -7.89
N HIS A 57 -11.35 -7.80 -8.75
CA HIS A 57 -11.41 -6.94 -9.94
C HIS A 57 -11.54 -5.46 -9.57
N TRP A 58 -12.29 -5.13 -8.51
CA TRP A 58 -12.31 -3.77 -7.96
C TRP A 58 -10.90 -3.34 -7.50
N ALA A 59 -10.17 -4.20 -6.79
CA ALA A 59 -8.84 -3.88 -6.27
C ALA A 59 -7.78 -3.70 -7.38
N GLU A 60 -7.86 -4.48 -8.46
CA GLU A 60 -6.98 -4.37 -9.63
C GLU A 60 -7.05 -2.98 -10.30
N ARG A 61 -8.19 -2.29 -10.22
CA ARG A 61 -8.38 -0.93 -10.75
C ARG A 61 -7.89 0.17 -9.81
N ASN A 62 -7.53 -0.18 -8.58
CA ASN A 62 -7.05 0.75 -7.56
C ASN A 62 -5.54 0.63 -7.36
N ARG A 63 -4.91 1.71 -6.90
CA ARG A 63 -3.46 1.79 -6.70
C ARG A 63 -3.15 2.08 -5.23
N PHE A 64 -2.82 1.03 -4.49
CA PHE A 64 -2.54 1.11 -3.06
C PHE A 64 -1.07 1.44 -2.79
N GLN A 65 -0.84 2.34 -1.86
CA GLN A 65 0.46 2.75 -1.35
C GLN A 65 0.56 2.52 0.16
N VAL A 66 1.79 2.53 0.67
CA VAL A 66 2.04 2.50 2.11
C VAL A 66 1.43 3.75 2.75
N ASN A 67 0.75 3.57 3.88
CA ASN A 67 -0.07 4.52 4.63
C ASN A 67 -1.48 4.77 4.10
N ASP A 68 -1.86 4.21 2.95
CA ASP A 68 -3.26 4.21 2.53
C ASP A 68 -4.11 3.39 3.52
N THR A 69 -5.39 3.71 3.58
CA THR A 69 -6.37 3.02 4.43
C THR A 69 -7.46 2.40 3.58
N ILE A 70 -7.77 1.14 3.82
CA ILE A 70 -8.96 0.48 3.29
C ILE A 70 -10.04 0.41 4.38
N VAL A 71 -11.27 0.75 3.99
CA VAL A 71 -12.45 0.76 4.84
C VAL A 71 -13.43 -0.28 4.29
N PHE A 72 -13.90 -1.13 5.19
CA PHE A 72 -14.91 -2.14 4.93
C PHE A 72 -16.19 -1.68 5.61
N THR A 73 -17.15 -1.20 4.82
CA THR A 73 -18.47 -0.77 5.32
C THR A 73 -19.43 -1.94 5.30
N TYR A 74 -20.06 -2.24 6.42
CA TYR A 74 -20.98 -3.36 6.54
C TYR A 74 -21.95 -3.17 7.71
N ASP A 75 -23.16 -3.71 7.59
CA ASP A 75 -24.14 -3.66 8.68
C ASP A 75 -23.67 -4.51 9.88
N GLU A 76 -24.12 -4.21 11.10
CA GLU A 76 -23.75 -4.95 12.33
C GLU A 76 -23.96 -6.48 12.22
N ALA A 77 -24.84 -6.94 11.33
CA ALA A 77 -25.08 -8.36 11.05
C ALA A 77 -23.99 -9.02 10.18
N ALA A 78 -23.13 -8.23 9.55
CA ALA A 78 -22.05 -8.73 8.73
C ALA A 78 -20.83 -9.01 9.61
N ASN A 79 -20.45 -10.28 9.66
CA ASN A 79 -19.30 -10.77 10.42
C ASN A 79 -18.03 -9.94 10.15
N SER A 80 -17.23 -9.74 11.21
CA SER A 80 -15.97 -8.97 11.22
C SER A 80 -15.03 -9.31 10.06
N VAL A 81 -14.23 -8.35 9.61
CA VAL A 81 -13.21 -8.58 8.58
C VAL A 81 -11.94 -9.17 9.19
N LEU A 82 -11.36 -10.18 8.55
CA LEU A 82 -10.13 -10.83 8.98
C LEU A 82 -9.00 -10.57 7.98
N LEU A 83 -7.84 -10.15 8.47
CA LEU A 83 -6.58 -10.22 7.75
C LEU A 83 -5.97 -11.61 7.96
N VAL A 84 -5.62 -12.29 6.88
CA VAL A 84 -5.17 -13.68 6.90
C VAL A 84 -3.94 -13.90 6.03
N THR A 85 -3.39 -15.12 6.06
CA THR A 85 -2.34 -15.55 5.14
C THR A 85 -2.93 -15.90 3.77
N GLU A 86 -2.08 -16.03 2.74
CA GLU A 86 -2.51 -16.49 1.41
C GLU A 86 -3.19 -17.86 1.47
N GLN A 87 -2.60 -18.81 2.21
CA GLN A 87 -3.16 -20.15 2.38
C GLN A 87 -4.56 -20.11 3.03
N ASP A 88 -4.73 -19.29 4.06
CA ASP A 88 -6.02 -19.14 4.74
C ASP A 88 -7.04 -18.39 3.89
N TYR A 89 -6.60 -17.50 3.00
CA TYR A 89 -7.46 -16.82 2.02
C TYR A 89 -8.02 -17.79 0.96
N ASP A 90 -7.18 -18.71 0.49
CA ASP A 90 -7.59 -19.72 -0.49
C ASP A 90 -8.55 -20.74 0.12
N ALA A 91 -8.25 -21.18 1.34
CA ALA A 91 -9.08 -22.13 2.08
C ALA A 91 -10.29 -21.49 2.79
N CYS A 92 -10.40 -20.17 2.83
CA CYS A 92 -11.35 -19.43 3.68
C CYS A 92 -11.27 -19.82 5.17
N ASN A 93 -10.06 -20.08 5.66
CA ASN A 93 -9.84 -20.48 7.05
C ASN A 93 -9.91 -19.27 8.00
N THR A 94 -10.94 -19.25 8.84
CA THR A 94 -11.20 -18.16 9.80
C THR A 94 -10.65 -18.42 11.20
N ARG A 95 -10.02 -19.58 11.45
CA ARG A 95 -9.66 -20.06 12.80
C ARG A 95 -8.48 -19.34 13.41
N SER A 96 -7.48 -18.97 12.60
CA SER A 96 -6.23 -18.38 13.07
C SER A 96 -5.84 -17.17 12.22
N PRO A 97 -6.66 -16.11 12.21
CA PRO A 97 -6.36 -14.93 11.43
C PRO A 97 -5.11 -14.23 11.95
N VAL A 98 -4.38 -13.59 11.04
CA VAL A 98 -3.26 -12.70 11.40
C VAL A 98 -3.77 -11.53 12.24
N ARG A 99 -4.94 -11.00 11.87
CA ARG A 99 -5.60 -9.94 12.64
C ARG A 99 -7.11 -9.95 12.40
N ARG A 100 -7.89 -9.84 13.46
CA ARG A 100 -9.30 -9.46 13.39
C ARG A 100 -9.39 -7.94 13.37
N LEU A 101 -10.09 -7.38 12.39
CA LEU A 101 -10.35 -5.95 12.35
C LEU A 101 -11.57 -5.68 13.21
N GLU A 102 -11.39 -4.81 14.19
CA GLU A 102 -12.47 -4.33 15.05
C GLU A 102 -13.24 -3.22 14.34
N ALA A 103 -14.52 -3.10 14.66
CA ALA A 103 -15.35 -2.03 14.14
C ALA A 103 -14.75 -0.67 14.56
N ALA A 104 -14.50 0.21 13.59
CA ALA A 104 -13.89 1.52 13.80
C ALA A 104 -14.92 2.61 14.14
N GLY A 105 -16.14 2.22 14.57
CA GLY A 105 -17.30 3.09 14.59
C GLY A 105 -17.84 3.38 13.18
N ALA A 106 -19.10 3.80 13.07
CA ALA A 106 -19.79 4.08 11.80
C ALA A 106 -20.03 2.86 10.87
N GLY A 107 -20.31 1.67 11.43
CA GLY A 107 -20.79 0.52 10.64
C GLY A 107 -19.72 -0.08 9.72
N GLY A 108 -18.51 -0.29 10.23
CA GLY A 108 -17.43 -0.87 9.44
C GLY A 108 -16.12 -1.02 10.17
N SER A 109 -15.15 -1.62 9.49
CA SER A 109 -13.75 -1.80 9.93
C SER A 109 -12.80 -1.02 9.03
N ALA A 110 -11.65 -0.61 9.56
CA ALA A 110 -10.61 0.05 8.78
C ALA A 110 -9.23 -0.61 8.98
N PHE A 111 -8.42 -0.60 7.93
CA PHE A 111 -7.05 -1.09 7.97
C PHE A 111 -6.11 -0.17 7.22
N ARG A 112 -5.06 0.30 7.90
CA ARG A 112 -4.01 1.12 7.30
C ARG A 112 -2.83 0.24 6.89
N PHE A 113 -2.42 0.33 5.63
CA PHE A 113 -1.29 -0.41 5.10
C PHE A 113 0.01 0.16 5.63
N ASP A 114 0.79 -0.65 6.34
CA ASP A 114 2.04 -0.27 6.99
C ASP A 114 3.29 -0.70 6.19
N ARG A 115 3.11 -1.58 5.20
CA ARG A 115 4.18 -2.12 4.36
C ARG A 115 3.69 -2.37 2.94
N SER A 116 4.65 -2.46 2.01
CA SER A 116 4.38 -2.92 0.65
C SER A 116 4.19 -4.44 0.59
N GLY A 117 3.51 -4.91 -0.45
CA GLY A 117 3.27 -6.33 -0.70
C GLY A 117 1.80 -6.73 -0.59
N PRO A 118 1.51 -8.05 -0.60
CA PRO A 118 0.16 -8.56 -0.59
C PRO A 118 -0.46 -8.53 0.82
N PHE A 119 -1.75 -8.22 0.87
CA PHE A 119 -2.62 -8.33 2.04
C PHE A 119 -3.91 -9.05 1.64
N PHE A 120 -4.34 -10.01 2.45
CA PHE A 120 -5.48 -10.86 2.17
C PHE A 120 -6.56 -10.69 3.24
N PHE A 121 -7.75 -10.30 2.81
CA PHE A 121 -8.89 -10.04 3.67
C PHE A 121 -10.02 -11.02 3.35
N ILE A 122 -10.61 -11.61 4.39
CA ILE A 122 -11.76 -12.49 4.27
C ILE A 122 -12.86 -12.08 5.26
N SER A 123 -14.09 -12.49 4.96
CA SER A 123 -15.17 -12.45 5.94
C SER A 123 -14.83 -13.33 7.14
N GLY A 124 -15.23 -12.91 8.34
CA GLY A 124 -15.12 -13.71 9.56
C GLY A 124 -16.04 -14.93 9.58
N ASP A 125 -16.90 -15.06 8.58
CA ASP A 125 -17.76 -16.19 8.33
C ASP A 125 -17.27 -16.97 7.11
N GLU A 126 -17.00 -18.25 7.33
CA GLU A 126 -16.42 -19.14 6.33
C GLU A 126 -17.35 -19.30 5.12
N ASP A 127 -18.67 -19.46 5.33
CA ASP A 127 -19.64 -19.59 4.24
C ASP A 127 -19.70 -18.33 3.37
N ARG A 128 -19.62 -17.14 3.98
CA ARG A 128 -19.57 -15.86 3.25
C ARG A 128 -18.28 -15.71 2.46
N CYS A 129 -17.14 -16.12 3.03
CA CYS A 129 -15.87 -16.14 2.31
C CYS A 129 -15.92 -17.05 1.08
N GLN A 130 -16.46 -18.27 1.25
CA GLN A 130 -16.62 -19.25 0.15
C GLN A 130 -17.54 -18.73 -0.96
N LYS A 131 -18.52 -17.89 -0.61
CA LYS A 131 -19.40 -17.18 -1.56
C LYS A 131 -18.77 -15.93 -2.18
N GLY A 132 -17.47 -15.71 -2.00
CA GLY A 132 -16.74 -14.63 -2.66
C GLY A 132 -16.61 -13.33 -1.86
N GLN A 133 -17.00 -13.30 -0.58
CA GLN A 133 -16.72 -12.17 0.31
C GLN A 133 -15.27 -12.23 0.81
N LYS A 134 -14.34 -12.04 -0.12
CA LYS A 134 -12.89 -12.02 0.10
C LYS A 134 -12.20 -11.10 -0.89
N LEU A 135 -11.11 -10.48 -0.45
CA LEU A 135 -10.37 -9.46 -1.18
C LEU A 135 -8.86 -9.64 -0.96
N TYR A 136 -8.06 -9.59 -2.02
CA TYR A 136 -6.62 -9.39 -1.88
C TYR A 136 -6.21 -8.03 -2.45
N VAL A 137 -5.21 -7.40 -1.80
CA VAL A 137 -4.69 -6.07 -2.18
C VAL A 137 -3.17 -6.16 -2.29
N ILE A 138 -2.60 -5.58 -3.35
CA ILE A 138 -1.16 -5.44 -3.53
C ILE A 138 -0.77 -3.98 -3.29
N VAL A 139 0.00 -3.74 -2.24
CA VAL A 139 0.52 -2.40 -1.88
C VAL A 139 1.86 -2.17 -2.55
N MET A 140 1.98 -1.09 -3.31
CA MET A 140 3.18 -0.77 -4.06
C MET A 140 4.36 -0.40 -3.14
N ALA A 141 5.56 -0.82 -3.51
CA ALA A 141 6.78 -0.36 -2.86
C ALA A 141 6.97 1.15 -3.10
N PRO A 142 7.43 1.92 -2.08
CA PRO A 142 7.87 3.27 -2.29
C PRO A 142 8.93 3.30 -3.39
N ARG A 143 8.76 4.16 -4.39
CA ARG A 143 9.84 4.37 -5.37
C ARG A 143 11.02 4.96 -4.62
N ALA A 144 12.16 4.28 -4.66
CA ALA A 144 13.42 4.92 -4.30
C ALA A 144 13.54 6.18 -5.18
N THR A 145 13.63 7.35 -4.55
CA THR A 145 14.01 8.54 -5.26
C THR A 145 15.40 8.28 -5.82
N THR A 146 15.51 8.13 -7.13
CA THR A 146 16.82 8.16 -7.79
C THR A 146 17.42 9.51 -7.46
N ARG A 147 18.32 9.52 -6.46
CA ARG A 147 19.26 10.61 -6.29
C ARG A 147 19.96 10.77 -7.64
N PRO A 148 20.03 11.97 -8.22
CA PRO A 148 20.83 12.18 -9.43
C PRO A 148 22.20 11.57 -9.20
N ALA A 149 22.61 10.66 -10.09
CA ALA A 149 23.93 10.05 -10.00
C ALA A 149 24.96 11.19 -9.91
N PRO A 150 25.93 11.13 -8.98
CA PRO A 150 27.03 12.09 -8.99
C PRO A 150 27.68 12.05 -10.37
N ALA A 151 27.94 13.24 -10.93
CA ALA A 151 28.54 13.36 -12.26
C ALA A 151 29.83 12.52 -12.33
N PRO A 152 30.13 11.89 -13.49
CA PRO A 152 31.39 11.17 -13.66
C PRO A 152 32.55 12.11 -13.34
N GLY A 153 33.30 11.80 -12.29
CA GLY A 153 34.57 12.47 -12.01
C GLY A 153 35.57 12.16 -13.13
N PRO A 154 36.58 13.01 -13.36
CA PRO A 154 37.62 12.75 -14.34
C PRO A 154 38.27 11.39 -14.04
N GLY A 155 38.11 10.45 -14.97
CA GLY A 155 38.56 9.07 -14.82
C GLY A 155 40.07 9.00 -14.72
N TYR A 156 40.57 8.54 -13.58
CA TYR A 156 41.87 7.90 -13.51
C TYR A 156 41.66 6.42 -13.85
N SER A 157 42.14 6.02 -15.01
CA SER A 157 42.29 4.64 -15.42
C SER A 157 43.17 3.90 -14.41
N GLN A 158 42.56 3.15 -13.50
CA GLN A 158 43.26 2.08 -12.82
C GLN A 158 43.07 0.82 -13.65
N GLU A 159 44.11 0.53 -14.44
CA GLU A 159 44.39 -0.78 -15.02
C GLU A 159 44.28 -1.83 -13.89
N ALA A 160 43.22 -2.64 -13.91
CA ALA A 160 43.09 -3.77 -13.03
C ALA A 160 44.12 -4.82 -13.47
N ALA A 161 45.23 -4.90 -12.74
CA ALA A 161 46.22 -5.95 -12.93
C ALA A 161 45.59 -7.32 -12.65
N PHE A 162 45.33 -8.08 -13.71
CA PHE A 162 45.01 -9.50 -13.59
C PHE A 162 46.21 -10.24 -13.00
N PRO A 163 46.05 -11.07 -11.95
CA PRO A 163 47.13 -11.93 -11.50
C PRO A 163 47.41 -13.02 -12.56
N PRO A 164 48.66 -13.46 -12.71
CA PRO A 164 49.04 -14.38 -13.79
C PRO A 164 48.54 -15.81 -13.53
N PHE A 165 48.22 -16.50 -14.62
CA PHE A 165 47.56 -17.80 -14.73
C PHE A 165 48.36 -19.02 -14.22
N TRP A 166 49.51 -18.84 -13.55
CA TRP A 166 50.38 -19.95 -13.16
C TRP A 166 50.21 -20.46 -11.72
N ALA A 167 49.23 -19.94 -10.96
CA ALA A 167 48.91 -20.46 -9.62
C ALA A 167 48.02 -21.72 -9.68
N ALA A 168 48.34 -22.69 -10.54
CA ALA A 168 47.81 -24.04 -10.50
C ALA A 168 48.76 -24.90 -9.64
N ALA A 169 48.32 -25.41 -8.48
CA ALA A 169 47.80 -26.77 -8.23
C ALA A 169 48.58 -27.34 -6.99
N PRO A 170 48.20 -28.45 -6.30
CA PRO A 170 47.32 -29.53 -6.75
C PRO A 170 46.29 -30.12 -5.76
N GLU A 171 45.38 -30.87 -6.36
CA GLU A 171 44.79 -32.17 -5.98
C GLU A 171 44.50 -32.48 -4.49
N TYR A 172 43.21 -32.73 -4.22
CA TYR A 172 42.82 -33.76 -3.26
C TYR A 172 41.83 -34.73 -3.91
N ASP A 173 42.15 -36.00 -3.74
CA ASP A 173 41.47 -37.17 -4.26
C ASP A 173 40.04 -37.35 -3.74
N ALA A 174 39.34 -38.15 -4.54
CA ALA A 174 37.97 -38.64 -4.43
C ALA A 174 37.56 -39.24 -3.07
N GLN A 175 36.25 -39.21 -2.80
CA GLN A 175 35.47 -40.44 -2.60
C GLN A 175 33.94 -40.18 -2.67
N ALA A 176 33.26 -40.86 -3.59
CA ALA A 176 31.85 -41.25 -3.47
C ALA A 176 31.82 -42.77 -3.22
N PRO A 177 30.78 -43.35 -2.58
CA PRO A 177 29.50 -43.68 -3.23
C PRO A 177 28.30 -43.57 -2.24
N GLY A 178 27.01 -43.71 -2.57
CA GLY A 178 26.25 -44.06 -3.75
C GLY A 178 24.80 -44.42 -3.32
N ILE A 179 23.82 -44.02 -4.13
CA ILE A 179 22.54 -44.68 -4.52
C ILE A 179 21.59 -45.28 -3.46
N GLY A 180 20.30 -44.86 -3.50
CA GLY A 180 19.17 -45.81 -3.49
C GLY A 180 17.85 -45.41 -2.81
N GLY A 181 16.75 -45.42 -3.58
CA GLY A 181 15.34 -45.65 -3.15
C GLY A 181 14.62 -44.47 -2.49
N GLU A 182 13.29 -44.32 -2.50
CA GLU A 182 12.18 -45.10 -3.05
C GLU A 182 10.90 -44.23 -2.92
N VAL A 183 9.97 -44.39 -3.84
CA VAL A 183 8.61 -43.84 -3.84
C VAL A 183 7.81 -44.41 -2.67
N THR A 184 7.07 -43.59 -1.91
CA THR A 184 5.71 -43.96 -1.44
C THR A 184 4.87 -42.73 -1.14
N SER A 185 3.82 -42.58 -1.92
CA SER A 185 2.55 -41.92 -1.60
C SER A 185 1.96 -42.41 -0.27
N ARG A 186 1.39 -41.50 0.53
CA ARG A 186 0.33 -41.87 1.47
C ARG A 186 -0.72 -40.77 1.60
N GLU A 187 -1.83 -41.07 0.94
CA GLU A 187 -3.17 -40.55 1.13
C GLU A 187 -3.67 -40.85 2.55
N SER A 188 -4.32 -39.88 3.19
CA SER A 188 -5.23 -40.13 4.32
C SER A 188 -6.41 -39.18 4.24
N SER A 189 -7.55 -39.78 3.93
CA SER A 189 -8.88 -39.22 3.77
C SER A 189 -9.58 -38.91 5.11
N GLY A 190 -10.64 -38.11 5.02
CA GLY A 190 -11.85 -38.20 5.86
C GLY A 190 -12.04 -37.05 6.86
N SER A 191 -13.21 -36.50 7.16
CA SER A 191 -14.58 -36.44 6.60
C SER A 191 -15.49 -35.79 7.66
N SER A 192 -16.68 -35.32 7.26
CA SER A 192 -17.89 -35.00 8.09
C SER A 192 -17.96 -33.57 8.66
N MET A 193 -18.68 -32.62 8.07
CA MET A 193 -20.16 -32.44 8.04
C MET A 193 -20.88 -32.58 9.39
N GLY A 194 -21.55 -31.48 9.80
CA GLY A 194 -22.56 -31.44 10.85
C GLY A 194 -23.00 -30.00 11.19
N ALA A 195 -24.17 -29.60 10.71
CA ALA A 195 -24.96 -28.41 11.10
C ALA A 195 -26.46 -28.77 11.01
N PRO A 196 -27.41 -27.90 11.41
CA PRO A 196 -27.67 -27.20 12.69
C PRO A 196 -29.10 -27.66 13.23
N PRO A 197 -29.99 -26.93 13.99
CA PRO A 197 -30.56 -25.59 13.68
C PRO A 197 -31.09 -24.80 14.97
N PRO A 198 -32.10 -23.87 14.96
CA PRO A 198 -31.98 -22.52 15.57
C PRO A 198 -33.15 -22.07 16.51
N THR A 199 -33.06 -20.91 17.19
CA THR A 199 -34.21 -20.07 17.68
C THR A 199 -33.65 -18.75 18.26
N ALA A 200 -33.85 -17.54 17.72
CA ALA A 200 -35.01 -16.64 17.56
C ALA A 200 -35.29 -15.66 18.73
N ALA A 201 -35.81 -14.48 18.35
CA ALA A 201 -36.33 -13.31 19.11
C ALA A 201 -35.29 -12.20 19.42
N ALA A 202 -35.28 -11.03 18.76
CA ALA A 202 -36.28 -9.94 18.59
C ALA A 202 -36.36 -8.98 19.79
N THR A 203 -35.98 -7.71 19.60
CA THR A 203 -36.82 -6.53 19.93
C THR A 203 -36.21 -5.21 19.40
N ARG A 204 -37.12 -4.31 19.02
CA ARG A 204 -36.99 -2.91 18.55
C ARG A 204 -36.58 -1.98 19.72
N VAL A 205 -36.08 -0.74 19.58
CA VAL A 205 -36.69 0.48 18.99
C VAL A 205 -35.67 1.65 18.95
N ASP A 206 -35.89 2.55 17.98
CA ASP A 206 -35.68 4.01 17.89
C ASP A 206 -34.78 4.79 18.90
N GLU A 207 -33.92 5.69 18.43
CA GLU A 207 -34.27 7.09 18.11
C GLU A 207 -33.08 7.88 17.51
N ALA A 208 -33.41 8.97 16.83
CA ALA A 208 -32.54 9.84 16.05
C ALA A 208 -31.76 10.86 16.90
N ILE A 209 -30.52 11.19 16.51
CA ILE A 209 -29.86 12.43 16.95
C ILE A 209 -29.24 13.15 15.74
N VAL A 210 -29.75 14.35 15.52
CA VAL A 210 -29.26 15.36 14.56
C VAL A 210 -27.95 15.94 15.10
N VAL A 211 -26.88 15.95 14.30
CA VAL A 211 -25.67 16.73 14.62
C VAL A 211 -25.33 17.65 13.45
N ALA A 212 -25.54 18.94 13.69
CA ALA A 212 -25.02 20.03 12.88
C ALA A 212 -23.51 20.14 13.10
N GLY A 213 -22.72 20.07 12.02
CA GLY A 213 -21.27 20.28 12.03
C GLY A 213 -20.90 21.51 11.21
N ALA A 214 -20.42 22.55 11.90
CA ALA A 214 -20.03 23.83 11.33
C ALA A 214 -18.75 23.72 10.47
N ALA A 215 -18.78 24.30 9.27
CA ALA A 215 -17.59 24.53 8.45
C ALA A 215 -16.97 25.88 8.81
N ALA A 216 -15.82 25.87 9.49
CA ALA A 216 -14.98 27.04 9.67
C ALA A 216 -13.76 26.92 8.74
N GLY A 217 -13.90 27.43 7.51
CA GLY A 217 -12.78 27.66 6.60
C GLY A 217 -12.29 29.10 6.76
N VAL A 218 -11.12 29.27 7.38
CA VAL A 218 -10.44 30.56 7.55
C VAL A 218 -10.00 31.09 6.19
N LEU A 219 -10.64 32.16 5.72
CA LEU A 219 -10.16 33.00 4.63
C LEU A 219 -8.90 33.74 5.12
N GLY A 220 -7.74 33.28 4.66
CA GLY A 220 -6.47 33.99 4.81
C GLY A 220 -6.50 35.30 4.03
N ALA A 221 -6.91 36.37 4.70
CA ALA A 221 -6.58 37.74 4.32
C ALA A 221 -5.14 38.07 4.74
N LEU A 222 -4.54 39.03 4.03
CA LEU A 222 -3.16 39.55 4.11
C LEU A 222 -2.20 38.73 3.24
N VAL A 223 -1.71 39.24 2.11
CA VAL A 223 -0.92 40.48 2.05
C VAL A 223 -1.23 41.26 0.76
N LEU A 224 -2.03 42.33 0.92
CA LEU A 224 -1.98 43.52 0.09
C LEU A 224 -0.94 44.45 0.72
N SER A 225 0.28 44.41 0.20
CA SER A 225 1.38 45.37 0.40
C SER A 225 2.48 44.81 -0.52
N VAL A 226 2.60 45.24 -1.77
CA VAL A 226 3.17 46.52 -2.19
C VAL A 226 2.71 46.77 -3.63
N LEU A 227 2.43 48.05 -3.90
CA LEU A 227 2.18 48.70 -5.19
C LEU A 227 2.98 48.15 -6.39
#